data_AF-A0A7C6JBK8-F1
#
_entry.id   AF-A0A7C6JBK8-F1
#
_cell.length_a   1.000
_cell.length_b   1.000
_cell.length_c   1.000
_cell.angle_alpha   90.00
_cell.angle_beta   90.00
_cell.angle_gamma   90.00
#
_symmetry.space_group_name_H-M   'P 1'
#
loop_
_entity.id
_entity.type
_entity.pdbx_description
1 polymer ?
#
loop_
_entity_poly.entity_id
_entity_poly.type
_entity_poly.pdbx_seq_one_letter_code
_entity_poly.pdbx_strand_id
1 'polypeptide(L)'
;MSIGEIRRRTRQKRVEEIERLEKELEKLLKRHEELKQSLFDTSKKIKGSPDATLLVDETEQIKGAISEIVVEIKELDCRLHRLKKRAESKN
;
A
#
# COMPACT_ATOMS: atom_id res chain seq x y z
N MET A 1 -16.96 -32.62 -13.82
CA MET A 1 -16.53 -31.68 -12.76
C MET A 1 -17.58 -31.71 -11.66
N SER A 2 -17.22 -32.07 -10.44
CA SER A 2 -18.16 -32.18 -9.31
C SER A 2 -18.36 -30.83 -8.63
N ILE A 3 -19.48 -30.69 -7.90
CA ILE A 3 -19.74 -29.52 -7.05
C ILE A 3 -18.60 -29.31 -6.03
N GLY A 4 -18.01 -30.41 -5.52
CA GLY A 4 -16.86 -30.36 -4.62
C GLY A 4 -15.59 -29.78 -5.27
N GLU A 5 -15.31 -30.16 -6.51
CA GLU A 5 -14.19 -29.63 -7.30
C GLU A 5 -14.36 -28.13 -7.60
N ILE A 6 -15.58 -27.71 -7.96
CA ILE A 6 -15.90 -26.30 -8.20
C ILE A 6 -15.67 -25.48 -6.92
N ARG A 7 -16.18 -25.94 -5.77
CA ARG A 7 -15.99 -25.27 -4.47
C ARG A 7 -14.52 -25.16 -4.10
N ARG A 8 -13.75 -26.24 -4.26
CA ARG A 8 -12.30 -26.25 -3.98
C ARG A 8 -11.56 -25.25 -4.85
N ARG A 9 -11.82 -25.25 -6.16
CA ARG A 9 -11.19 -24.32 -7.11
C ARG A 9 -11.54 -22.86 -6.83
N THR A 10 -12.80 -22.58 -6.46
CA THR A 10 -13.21 -21.23 -6.06
C THR A 10 -12.52 -20.77 -4.78
N ARG A 11 -12.35 -21.66 -3.79
CA ARG A 11 -11.62 -21.35 -2.55
C ARG A 11 -10.15 -21.04 -2.84
N GLN A 12 -9.51 -21.87 -3.67
CA GLN A 12 -8.11 -21.69 -4.06
C GLN A 12 -7.87 -20.35 -4.77
N LYS A 13 -8.72 -19.99 -5.75
CA LYS A 13 -8.65 -18.69 -6.42
C LYS A 13 -8.75 -17.49 -5.46
N ARG A 14 -9.55 -17.61 -4.39
CA ARG A 14 -9.67 -16.54 -3.38
C ARG A 14 -8.41 -16.43 -2.53
N VAL A 15 -7.79 -17.54 -2.16
CA VAL A 15 -6.51 -17.54 -1.43
C VAL A 15 -5.42 -16.89 -2.28
N GLU A 16 -5.32 -17.28 -3.56
CA GLU A 16 -4.38 -16.67 -4.52
C GLU A 16 -4.65 -15.16 -4.75
N GLU A 17 -5.89 -14.70 -4.66
CA GLU A 17 -6.22 -13.27 -4.73
C GLU A 17 -5.77 -12.53 -3.46
N ILE A 18 -6.01 -13.12 -2.27
CA ILE A 18 -5.57 -12.54 -0.99
C ILE A 18 -4.05 -12.42 -0.96
N GLU A 19 -3.31 -13.48 -1.32
CA GLU A 19 -1.84 -13.46 -1.34
C GLU A 19 -1.29 -12.42 -2.32
N ARG A 20 -1.95 -12.21 -3.47
CA ARG A 20 -1.55 -11.17 -4.43
C ARG A 20 -1.75 -9.77 -3.85
N LEU A 21 -2.89 -9.53 -3.23
CA LEU A 21 -3.18 -8.24 -2.59
C LEU A 21 -2.24 -7.98 -1.40
N GLU A 22 -1.89 -8.99 -0.60
CA GLU A 22 -0.91 -8.85 0.49
C GLU A 22 0.48 -8.45 -0.02
N LYS A 23 0.93 -9.04 -1.13
CA LYS A 23 2.20 -8.63 -1.77
C LYS A 23 2.15 -7.21 -2.33
N GLU A 24 0.98 -6.78 -2.81
CA GLU A 24 0.78 -5.41 -3.28
C GLU A 24 0.82 -4.41 -2.12
N LEU A 25 0.18 -4.74 -0.99
CA LEU A 25 0.26 -3.98 0.25
C LEU A 25 1.71 -3.81 0.72
N GLU A 26 2.48 -4.89 0.75
CA GLU A 26 3.88 -4.87 1.18
C GLU A 26 4.72 -3.93 0.31
N LYS A 27 4.49 -3.91 -1.01
CA LYS A 27 5.15 -2.99 -1.94
C LYS A 27 4.78 -1.53 -1.65
N LEU A 28 3.50 -1.24 -1.41
CA LEU A 28 3.05 0.12 -1.08
C LEU A 28 3.63 0.59 0.25
N LEU A 29 3.66 -0.27 1.27
CA LEU A 29 4.28 0.02 2.56
C LEU A 29 5.76 0.34 2.42
N LYS A 30 6.49 -0.43 1.61
CA LYS A 30 7.90 -0.17 1.33
C LYS A 30 8.10 1.18 0.63
N ARG A 31 7.31 1.47 -0.40
CA ARG A 31 7.38 2.74 -1.13
C ARG A 31 7.05 3.93 -0.24
N HIS A 32 6.07 3.79 0.65
CA HIS A 32 5.74 4.80 1.65
C HIS A 32 6.92 5.11 2.58
N GLU A 33 7.65 4.07 3.02
CA GLU A 33 8.83 4.25 3.86
C GLU A 33 9.99 4.94 3.11
N GLU A 34 10.21 4.57 1.85
CA GLU A 34 11.19 5.23 0.98
C GLU A 34 10.88 6.73 0.78
N LEU A 35 9.60 7.08 0.60
CA LEU A 35 9.18 8.48 0.50
C LEU A 35 9.34 9.24 1.81
N LYS A 36 9.04 8.63 2.96
CA LYS A 36 9.28 9.24 4.28
C LYS A 36 10.76 9.54 4.49
N GLN A 37 11.63 8.60 4.12
CA GLN A 37 13.07 8.81 4.21
C GLN A 37 13.51 9.96 3.30
N SER A 38 13.00 10.00 2.06
CA SER A 38 13.25 11.09 1.11
C SER A 38 12.80 12.44 1.66
N LEU A 39 11.61 12.51 2.26
CA LEU A 39 11.08 13.72 2.90
C LEU A 39 12.00 14.21 4.02
N PHE A 40 12.49 13.30 4.86
CA PHE A 40 13.38 13.62 5.96
C PHE A 40 14.72 14.17 5.46
N ASP A 41 15.29 13.56 4.42
CA ASP A 41 16.57 13.99 3.85
C ASP A 41 16.45 15.35 3.14
N THR A 42 15.37 15.60 2.39
CA THR A 42 15.09 16.91 1.79
C THR A 42 14.86 17.98 2.86
N SER A 43 14.15 17.65 3.93
CA SER A 43 13.94 18.56 5.07
C SER A 43 15.24 18.94 5.79
N LYS A 44 16.22 18.02 5.87
CA LYS A 44 17.56 18.33 6.40
C LYS A 44 18.32 19.31 5.52
N LYS A 45 18.24 19.15 4.19
CA LYS A 45 18.90 20.04 3.23
C LYS A 45 18.36 21.47 3.32
N ILE A 46 17.04 21.63 3.51
CA ILE A 46 16.39 22.95 3.69
C ILE A 46 17.01 23.70 4.87
N LYS A 47 17.19 23.04 6.02
CA LYS A 47 17.76 23.67 7.22
C LYS A 47 19.18 24.21 7.03
N GLY A 48 19.91 23.74 6.02
CA GLY A 48 21.30 24.13 5.74
C GLY A 48 21.48 25.06 4.53
N SER A 49 20.41 25.42 3.81
CA SER A 49 20.52 26.16 2.54
C SER A 49 19.88 27.56 2.63
N PRO A 50 20.60 28.63 2.21
CA PRO A 50 20.05 29.99 2.13
C PRO A 50 19.09 30.19 0.95
N ASP A 51 19.10 29.30 -0.04
CA ASP A 51 18.18 29.31 -1.19
C ASP A 51 17.36 28.01 -1.16
N ALA A 52 16.22 28.05 -0.48
CA ALA A 52 15.45 26.86 -0.09
C ALA A 52 14.19 26.62 -0.94
N THR A 53 13.87 27.51 -1.89
CA THR A 53 12.61 27.48 -2.64
C THR A 53 12.39 26.18 -3.41
N LEU A 54 13.41 25.70 -4.14
CA LEU A 54 13.34 24.43 -4.88
C LEU A 54 13.17 23.22 -3.95
N LEU A 55 13.80 23.25 -2.79
CA LEU A 55 13.70 22.17 -1.81
C LEU A 55 12.31 22.16 -1.16
N VAL A 56 11.70 23.32 -0.92
CA VAL A 56 10.32 23.41 -0.42
C VAL A 56 9.34 22.78 -1.41
N ASP A 57 9.46 23.10 -2.71
CA ASP A 57 8.62 22.51 -3.75
C ASP A 57 8.79 20.98 -3.82
N GLU A 58 10.02 20.47 -3.75
CA GLU A 58 10.31 19.03 -3.68
C GLU A 58 9.68 18.39 -2.43
N THR A 59 9.70 19.09 -1.29
CA THR A 59 9.10 18.62 -0.04
C THR A 59 7.57 18.48 -0.16
N GLU A 60 6.90 19.46 -0.78
CA GLU A 60 5.45 19.41 -1.02
C GLU A 60 5.07 18.30 -2.00
N GLN A 61 5.87 18.07 -3.05
CA GLN A 61 5.66 16.94 -3.96
C GLN A 61 5.75 15.59 -3.24
N ILE A 62 6.78 15.40 -2.40
CA ILE A 62 6.93 14.16 -1.62
C ILE A 62 5.76 13.97 -0.64
N LYS A 63 5.28 15.03 0.02
CA LYS A 63 4.09 14.97 0.88
C LYS A 63 2.83 14.57 0.11
N GLY A 64 2.66 15.10 -1.11
CA GLY A 64 1.56 14.72 -2.01
C GLY A 64 1.59 13.23 -2.32
N ALA A 65 2.75 12.72 -2.76
CA ALA A 65 2.93 11.30 -3.06
C ALA A 65 2.72 10.39 -1.84
N ILE A 66 3.16 10.80 -0.65
CA ILE A 66 2.86 10.08 0.61
C ILE A 66 1.35 10.00 0.85
N SER A 67 0.64 11.11 0.67
CA SER A 67 -0.80 11.18 0.91
C SER A 67 -1.58 10.24 -0.02
N GLU A 68 -1.20 10.18 -1.30
CA GLU A 68 -1.76 9.26 -2.28
C GLU A 68 -1.53 7.79 -1.88
N ILE A 69 -0.30 7.43 -1.53
CA ILE A 69 0.03 6.05 -1.13
C ILE A 69 -0.73 5.63 0.15
N VAL A 70 -0.90 6.54 1.11
CA VAL A 70 -1.67 6.25 2.33
C VAL A 70 -3.14 5.95 2.01
N VAL A 71 -3.73 6.63 1.02
CA VAL A 71 -5.10 6.34 0.57
C VAL A 71 -5.15 4.93 -0.06
N GLU A 72 -4.24 4.62 -0.98
CA GLU A 72 -4.18 3.29 -1.62
C GLU A 72 -4.00 2.16 -0.59
N ILE A 73 -3.11 2.33 0.39
CA ILE A 73 -2.91 1.38 1.49
C ILE A 73 -4.22 1.13 2.23
N LYS A 74 -4.93 2.20 2.63
CA LYS A 74 -6.20 2.07 3.37
C LYS A 74 -7.27 1.35 2.57
N GLU A 75 -7.39 1.66 1.28
CA GLU A 75 -8.37 1.01 0.40
C GLU A 75 -8.08 -0.49 0.24
N LEU A 76 -6.80 -0.82 0.06
CA LEU A 76 -6.34 -2.19 -0.13
C LEU A 76 -6.45 -3.00 1.18
N ASP A 77 -6.11 -2.42 2.33
CA ASP A 77 -6.34 -3.00 3.66
C ASP A 77 -7.83 -3.28 3.90
N CYS A 78 -8.69 -2.32 3.57
CA CYS A 78 -10.14 -2.49 3.68
C CYS A 78 -10.65 -3.62 2.77
N ARG A 79 -10.10 -3.75 1.56
CA ARG A 79 -10.42 -4.85 0.63
C ARG A 79 -9.96 -6.20 1.20
N LEU A 80 -8.73 -6.29 1.69
CA LEU A 80 -8.18 -7.49 2.31
C LEU A 80 -8.99 -7.93 3.53
N HIS A 81 -9.33 -7.00 4.42
CA HIS A 81 -10.17 -7.27 5.59
C HIS A 81 -11.52 -7.88 5.19
N ARG A 82 -12.20 -7.31 4.18
CA ARG A 82 -13.47 -7.84 3.66
C ARG A 82 -13.32 -9.24 3.06
N LEU A 83 -12.23 -9.50 2.33
CA LEU A 83 -11.98 -10.81 1.72
C LEU A 83 -11.70 -11.88 2.78
N LYS A 84 -10.86 -11.58 3.77
CA LYS A 84 -10.54 -12.47 4.90
C LYS A 84 -11.79 -12.80 5.73
N LYS A 85 -12.57 -11.78 6.12
CA LYS A 85 -13.84 -11.97 6.84
C LYS A 85 -14.85 -12.85 6.08
N ARG A 86 -14.93 -12.71 4.74
CA ARG A 86 -15.77 -13.58 3.89
C ARG A 86 -15.24 -15.01 3.78
N ALA A 87 -13.94 -15.21 3.90
CA ALA A 87 -13.33 -16.55 3.90
C ALA A 87 -13.58 -17.26 5.23
N GLU A 88 -13.52 -16.53 6.35
CA GLU A 88 -13.78 -17.06 7.70
C GLU A 88 -15.26 -17.41 7.92
N SER A 89 -16.18 -16.55 7.49
CA SER A 89 -17.63 -16.77 7.62
C SER A 89 -18.23 -17.87 6.73
N LYS A 90 -17.41 -18.53 5.89
CA LYS A 90 -17.83 -19.65 5.02
C LYS A 90 -17.20 -21.00 5.40
N ASN A 91 -16.46 -21.04 6.51
CA ASN A 91 -16.07 -22.28 7.19
C ASN A 91 -17.08 -22.62 8.28
#